data_AF-A0A1H4PYT5-F1
#
_entry.id   AF-A0A1H4PYT5-F1
#
_cell.length_a   1.000
_cell.length_b   1.000
_cell.length_c   1.000
_cell.angle_alpha   90.00
_cell.angle_beta   90.00
_cell.angle_gamma   90.00
#
_symmetry.space_group_name_H-M   'P 1'
#
loop_
_entity.id
_entity.type
_entity.pdbx_description
1 polymer ?
#
loop_
_entity_poly.entity_id
_entity_poly.type
_entity_poly.pdbx_seq_one_letter_code
_entity_poly.pdbx_strand_id
1 'polypeptide(L)'
;MSDTDELLTLDQLTERTGVSARNVRFYASRGLVPSPIRRGRSGYYGPDHVARLELVRELQGHGFTLSAIEKYVEQIPETATPSDIARHLSLLAPVTGDRDVDVPGGLSGMGISPDAAQAVAEVYAAHGRQVADELSEIVRTKVWPQFREAGYTAEQLREFIHRLKPITIAGLVTAYEQAIDESQASYDAKPSRTR
;
A
#
# COMPACT_ATOMS: atom_id res chain seq x y z
N MET A 1 1.36 -28.76 1.41
CA MET A 1 -0.07 -28.87 1.76
C MET A 1 -0.43 -27.54 2.41
N SER A 2 -1.23 -26.74 1.71
CA SER A 2 -1.33 -25.30 1.93
C SER A 2 -2.20 -24.95 3.13
N ASP A 3 -1.65 -24.12 4.01
CA ASP A 3 -2.21 -23.62 5.27
C ASP A 3 -3.30 -22.54 5.08
N THR A 4 -3.97 -22.56 3.93
CA THR A 4 -4.76 -21.44 3.37
C THR A 4 -6.27 -21.65 3.46
N ASP A 5 -6.76 -22.74 4.05
CA ASP A 5 -8.21 -23.01 4.16
C ASP A 5 -8.69 -23.22 5.61
N GLU A 6 -7.81 -23.03 6.60
CA GLU A 6 -8.15 -23.27 8.00
C GLU A 6 -8.83 -22.04 8.64
N LEU A 7 -10.02 -22.27 9.20
CA LEU A 7 -10.74 -21.28 9.99
C LEU A 7 -10.17 -21.24 11.41
N LEU A 8 -9.62 -20.09 11.78
CA LEU A 8 -8.99 -19.86 13.07
C LEU A 8 -10.02 -19.39 14.10
N THR A 9 -9.85 -19.83 15.34
CA THR A 9 -10.46 -19.18 16.50
C THR A 9 -9.81 -17.83 16.76
N LEU A 10 -10.42 -16.99 17.61
CA LEU A 10 -9.83 -15.70 17.98
C LEU A 10 -8.42 -15.87 18.59
N ASP A 11 -8.23 -16.87 19.44
CA ASP A 11 -6.94 -17.10 20.09
C ASP A 11 -5.86 -17.49 19.07
N GLN A 12 -6.17 -18.43 18.18
CA GLN A 12 -5.27 -18.82 17.07
C GLN A 12 -4.97 -17.64 16.12
N LEU A 13 -5.96 -16.78 15.84
CA LEU A 13 -5.73 -15.58 15.02
C LEU A 13 -4.77 -14.61 15.71
N THR A 14 -4.94 -14.40 17.02
CA THR A 14 -4.09 -13.48 17.79
C THR A 14 -2.67 -13.99 17.91
N GLU A 15 -2.49 -15.31 18.06
CA GLU A 15 -1.20 -15.98 18.06
C GLU A 15 -0.51 -15.85 16.70
N ARG A 16 -1.25 -16.07 15.61
CA ARG A 16 -0.72 -16.00 14.24
C ARG A 16 -0.33 -14.59 13.81
N THR A 17 -1.14 -13.59 14.14
CA THR A 17 -0.97 -12.21 13.65
C THR A 17 -0.18 -11.31 14.60
N GLY A 18 -0.05 -11.71 15.87
CA GLY A 18 0.48 -10.86 16.95
C GLY A 18 -0.45 -9.71 17.36
N VAL A 19 -1.66 -9.61 16.77
CA VAL A 19 -2.64 -8.58 17.10
C VAL A 19 -3.48 -9.04 18.28
N SER A 20 -3.60 -8.22 19.31
CA SER A 20 -4.39 -8.57 20.51
C SER A 20 -5.89 -8.74 20.19
N ALA A 21 -6.57 -9.62 20.93
CA ALA A 21 -8.02 -9.83 20.79
C ALA A 21 -8.84 -8.53 20.92
N ARG A 22 -8.37 -7.58 21.75
CA ARG A 22 -8.96 -6.24 21.86
C ARG A 22 -8.88 -5.48 20.55
N ASN A 23 -7.70 -5.45 19.91
CA ASN A 23 -7.47 -4.75 18.66
C ASN A 23 -8.21 -5.41 17.49
N VAL A 24 -8.26 -6.75 17.44
CA VAL A 24 -9.07 -7.47 16.44
C VAL A 24 -10.53 -7.01 16.48
N ARG A 25 -11.16 -6.99 17.66
CA ARG A 25 -12.55 -6.52 17.81
C ARG A 25 -12.71 -5.05 17.46
N PHE A 26 -11.76 -4.23 17.88
CA PHE A 26 -11.75 -2.80 17.58
C PHE A 26 -11.66 -2.54 16.07
N TYR A 27 -10.78 -3.22 15.35
CA TYR A 27 -10.64 -3.10 13.90
C TYR A 27 -11.87 -3.62 13.16
N ALA A 28 -12.44 -4.75 13.61
CA ALA A 28 -13.71 -5.25 13.06
C ALA A 28 -14.85 -4.23 13.22
N SER A 29 -14.95 -3.56 14.38
CA SER A 29 -15.97 -2.52 14.62
C SER A 29 -15.82 -1.28 13.75
N ARG A 30 -14.64 -1.08 13.14
CA ARG A 30 -14.31 0.04 12.27
C ARG A 30 -14.23 -0.34 10.78
N GLY A 31 -14.62 -1.56 10.41
CA GLY A 31 -14.59 -2.02 9.02
C GLY A 31 -13.19 -2.33 8.47
N LEU A 32 -12.15 -2.24 9.29
CA LEU A 32 -10.77 -2.52 8.87
C LEU A 32 -10.53 -4.00 8.59
N VAL A 33 -11.29 -4.88 9.25
CA VAL A 33 -11.22 -6.34 9.10
C VAL A 33 -12.66 -6.84 8.97
N PRO A 34 -12.95 -7.82 8.09
CA PRO A 34 -14.27 -8.39 7.96
C PRO A 34 -14.80 -8.91 9.30
N SER A 35 -16.12 -8.93 9.43
CA SER A 35 -16.76 -9.56 10.59
C SER A 35 -16.48 -11.06 10.63
N PRO A 36 -16.31 -11.66 11.83
CA PRO A 36 -16.01 -13.08 11.95
C PRO A 36 -17.14 -13.93 11.38
N ILE A 37 -16.75 -15.07 10.80
CA ILE A 37 -17.68 -16.09 10.31
C ILE A 37 -18.32 -16.75 11.54
N ARG A 38 -19.63 -16.53 11.73
CA ARG A 38 -20.35 -17.09 12.88
C ARG A 38 -20.69 -18.55 12.65
N ARG A 39 -20.29 -19.41 13.60
CA ARG A 39 -20.77 -20.80 13.71
C ARG A 39 -21.24 -21.04 15.14
N GLY A 40 -22.56 -21.06 15.32
CA GLY A 40 -23.18 -21.13 16.64
C GLY A 40 -22.86 -19.91 17.50
N ARG A 41 -22.29 -20.14 18.69
CA ARG A 41 -21.86 -19.08 19.62
C ARG A 41 -20.43 -18.58 19.38
N SER A 42 -19.71 -19.20 18.44
CA SER A 42 -18.30 -18.92 18.18
C SER A 42 -18.11 -18.18 16.87
N GLY A 43 -17.15 -17.24 16.85
CA GLY A 43 -16.69 -16.56 15.65
C GLY A 43 -15.38 -17.17 15.16
N TYR A 44 -15.26 -17.33 13.85
CA TYR A 44 -14.10 -17.90 13.17
C TYR A 44 -13.53 -16.94 12.14
N TYR A 45 -12.24 -17.05 11.87
CA TYR A 45 -11.47 -16.14 11.06
C TYR A 45 -10.72 -16.91 9.97
N GLY A 46 -11.02 -16.58 8.72
CA GLY A 46 -10.32 -17.15 7.56
C GLY A 46 -9.07 -16.37 7.15
N PRO A 47 -8.40 -16.81 6.08
CA PRO A 47 -7.18 -16.19 5.54
C PRO A 47 -7.30 -14.69 5.26
N ASP A 48 -8.46 -14.22 4.80
CA ASP A 48 -8.69 -12.80 4.50
C ASP A 48 -8.58 -11.93 5.77
N HIS A 49 -8.98 -12.48 6.92
CA HIS A 49 -8.84 -11.78 8.20
C HIS A 49 -7.37 -11.65 8.60
N VAL A 50 -6.57 -12.70 8.38
CA VAL A 50 -5.12 -12.68 8.63
C VAL A 50 -4.46 -11.62 7.76
N ALA A 51 -4.72 -11.65 6.45
CA ALA A 51 -4.13 -10.72 5.50
C ALA A 51 -4.50 -9.25 5.81
N ARG A 52 -5.77 -8.97 6.17
CA ARG A 52 -6.18 -7.61 6.57
C ARG A 52 -5.52 -7.16 7.87
N LEU A 53 -5.38 -8.05 8.86
CA LEU A 53 -4.72 -7.73 10.12
C LEU A 53 -3.22 -7.44 9.93
N GLU A 54 -2.55 -8.20 9.07
CA GLU A 54 -1.16 -7.96 8.68
C GLU A 54 -1.01 -6.61 7.96
N LEU A 55 -1.88 -6.30 7.01
CA LEU A 55 -1.92 -4.99 6.32
C LEU A 55 -2.05 -3.83 7.31
N VAL A 56 -3.02 -3.90 8.22
CA VAL A 56 -3.22 -2.86 9.24
C VAL A 56 -1.98 -2.73 10.13
N ARG A 57 -1.38 -3.85 10.54
CA ARG A 57 -0.18 -3.84 11.40
C ARG A 57 1.02 -3.22 10.69
N GLU A 58 1.27 -3.58 9.44
CA GLU A 58 2.39 -3.02 8.67
C GLU A 58 2.20 -1.52 8.41
N LEU A 59 1.00 -1.08 8.03
CA LEU A 59 0.69 0.34 7.89
C LEU A 59 0.90 1.12 9.20
N GLN A 60 0.48 0.56 10.33
CA GLN A 60 0.75 1.15 11.66
C GLN A 60 2.24 1.17 11.98
N GLY A 61 2.99 0.12 11.65
CA GLY A 61 4.45 0.07 11.80
C GLY A 61 5.17 1.14 11.01
N HIS A 62 4.64 1.48 9.82
CA HIS A 62 5.11 2.59 8.99
C HIS A 62 4.64 3.97 9.44
N GLY A 63 3.84 4.06 10.51
CA GLY A 63 3.43 5.33 11.13
C GLY A 63 2.16 5.94 10.55
N PHE A 64 1.37 5.19 9.77
CA PHE A 64 0.07 5.66 9.31
C PHE A 64 -0.90 5.83 10.49
N THR A 65 -1.69 6.90 10.47
CA THR A 65 -2.76 7.09 11.44
C THR A 65 -3.92 6.14 11.13
N LEU A 66 -4.69 5.76 12.14
CA LEU A 66 -5.80 4.82 11.96
C LEU A 66 -6.84 5.31 10.94
N SER A 67 -7.11 6.62 10.90
CA SER A 67 -8.04 7.20 9.91
C SER A 67 -7.49 7.19 8.48
N ALA A 68 -6.17 7.24 8.29
CA ALA A 68 -5.57 7.05 6.97
C ALA A 68 -5.67 5.58 6.53
N ILE A 69 -5.49 4.65 7.47
CA ILE A 69 -5.63 3.21 7.22
C ILE A 69 -7.09 2.86 6.88
N GLU A 70 -8.06 3.45 7.58
CA GLU A 70 -9.49 3.28 7.26
C GLU A 70 -9.80 3.65 5.81
N LYS A 71 -9.41 4.86 5.38
CA LYS A 71 -9.60 5.31 4.00
C LYS A 71 -8.91 4.42 2.97
N TYR A 72 -7.72 3.93 3.29
CA TYR A 72 -6.97 3.03 2.40
C TYR A 72 -7.68 1.67 2.26
N VAL A 73 -8.10 1.08 3.39
CA VAL A 73 -8.77 -0.23 3.41
C VAL A 73 -10.16 -0.18 2.77
N GLU A 74 -10.86 0.97 2.85
CA GLU A 74 -12.14 1.19 2.16
C GLU A 74 -12.04 1.04 0.63
N GLN A 75 -10.87 1.30 0.04
CA GLN A 75 -10.62 1.11 -1.39
C GLN A 75 -10.43 -0.37 -1.78
N ILE A 76 -10.22 -1.25 -0.80
CA ILE A 76 -10.03 -2.68 -1.00
C ILE A 76 -11.38 -3.39 -0.82
N PRO A 77 -11.92 -4.06 -1.87
CA PRO A 77 -13.18 -4.80 -1.75
C PRO A 77 -13.17 -5.76 -0.56
N GLU A 78 -14.32 -5.93 0.11
CA GLU A 78 -14.45 -6.93 1.19
C GLU A 78 -14.20 -8.36 0.70
N THR A 79 -14.43 -8.61 -0.59
CA THR A 79 -14.20 -9.88 -1.27
C THR A 79 -12.76 -10.06 -1.77
N ALA A 80 -11.85 -9.11 -1.48
CA ALA A 80 -10.47 -9.19 -1.91
C ALA A 80 -9.79 -10.43 -1.31
N THR A 81 -9.09 -11.20 -2.16
CA THR A 81 -8.40 -12.41 -1.71
C THR A 81 -7.15 -12.05 -0.90
N PRO A 82 -6.55 -13.01 -0.17
CA PRO A 82 -5.30 -12.75 0.53
C PRO A 82 -4.19 -12.32 -0.43
N SER A 83 -4.19 -12.83 -1.67
CA SER A 83 -3.24 -12.43 -2.69
C SER A 83 -3.45 -10.99 -3.17
N ASP A 84 -4.68 -10.50 -3.19
CA ASP A 84 -4.97 -9.11 -3.54
C ASP A 84 -4.48 -8.17 -2.43
N ILE A 85 -4.79 -8.51 -1.17
CA ILE A 85 -4.31 -7.77 0.01
C ILE A 85 -2.77 -7.81 0.09
N ALA A 86 -2.14 -8.94 -0.21
CA ALA A 86 -0.69 -9.07 -0.26
C ALA A 86 -0.05 -8.19 -1.34
N ARG A 87 -0.75 -7.88 -2.42
CA ARG A 87 -0.30 -6.92 -3.44
C ARG A 87 -0.24 -5.50 -2.88
N HIS A 88 -1.25 -5.10 -2.10
CA HIS A 88 -1.25 -3.83 -1.37
C HIS A 88 -0.10 -3.76 -0.34
N LEU A 89 0.11 -4.84 0.42
CA LEU A 89 1.26 -4.99 1.30
C LEU A 89 2.59 -4.89 0.54
N SER A 90 2.70 -5.48 -0.65
CA SER A 90 3.91 -5.43 -1.46
C SER A 90 4.26 -4.00 -1.91
N LEU A 91 3.29 -3.10 -2.04
CA LEU A 91 3.55 -1.67 -2.28
C LEU A 91 4.12 -0.98 -1.04
N LEU A 92 3.74 -1.44 0.16
CA LEU A 92 4.02 -0.81 1.45
C LEU A 92 5.21 -1.41 2.21
N ALA A 93 5.57 -2.67 1.91
CA ALA A 93 6.64 -3.40 2.58
C ALA A 93 7.97 -2.63 2.52
N PRO A 94 8.86 -2.82 3.52
CA PRO A 94 10.16 -2.16 3.56
C PRO A 94 10.85 -2.22 2.21
N VAL A 95 11.32 -1.07 1.72
CA VAL A 95 12.21 -0.98 0.55
C VAL A 95 13.58 -1.53 0.96
N THR A 96 13.62 -2.82 1.25
CA THR A 96 14.82 -3.63 1.50
C THR A 96 14.85 -4.69 0.41
N GLY A 97 15.04 -4.25 -0.82
CA GLY A 97 15.11 -5.11 -1.99
C GLY A 97 15.02 -4.28 -3.24
N ASP A 98 16.00 -4.47 -4.11
CA ASP A 98 16.04 -3.93 -5.47
C ASP A 98 14.77 -4.39 -6.19
N ARG A 99 13.77 -3.51 -6.28
CA ARG A 99 12.61 -3.74 -7.13
C ARG A 99 12.97 -3.24 -8.50
N ASP A 100 13.62 -4.10 -9.27
CA ASP A 100 13.62 -4.00 -10.73
C ASP A 100 12.21 -4.33 -11.23
N VAL A 101 11.29 -3.36 -11.11
CA VAL A 101 9.99 -3.46 -11.78
C VAL A 101 10.27 -3.32 -13.28
N ASP A 102 10.28 -4.45 -13.99
CA ASP A 102 10.38 -4.48 -15.44
C ASP A 102 9.05 -4.04 -16.07
N VAL A 103 8.82 -2.72 -16.10
CA VAL A 103 7.65 -2.11 -16.73
C VAL A 103 7.54 -2.50 -18.22
N PRO A 104 8.62 -2.44 -19.03
CA PRO A 104 8.56 -2.89 -20.42
C PRO A 104 8.13 -4.36 -20.57
N GLY A 105 8.72 -5.27 -19.80
CA GLY A 105 8.39 -6.69 -19.84
C GLY A 105 6.97 -6.99 -19.37
N GLY A 106 6.53 -6.34 -18.29
CA GLY A 106 5.16 -6.48 -17.76
C GLY A 106 4.09 -6.08 -18.77
N LEU A 107 4.25 -4.93 -19.42
CA LEU A 107 3.31 -4.45 -20.44
C LEU A 107 3.34 -5.30 -21.71
N SER A 108 4.53 -5.74 -22.13
CA SER A 108 4.67 -6.64 -23.28
C SER A 108 3.94 -7.97 -23.04
N GLY A 109 3.99 -8.50 -21.81
CA GLY A 109 3.23 -9.68 -21.39
C GLY A 109 1.70 -9.51 -21.44
N MET A 110 1.20 -8.26 -21.42
CA MET A 110 -0.22 -7.92 -21.60
C MET A 110 -0.60 -7.69 -23.07
N GLY A 111 0.32 -7.89 -24.01
CA GLY A 111 0.09 -7.70 -25.45
C GLY A 111 0.29 -6.26 -25.95
N ILE A 112 0.82 -5.37 -25.13
CA ILE A 112 1.27 -4.04 -25.57
C ILE A 112 2.54 -4.22 -26.42
N SER A 113 2.68 -3.44 -27.50
CA SER A 113 3.89 -3.53 -28.34
C SER A 113 5.14 -3.13 -27.54
N PRO A 114 6.31 -3.73 -27.81
CA PRO A 114 7.55 -3.39 -27.11
C PRO A 114 7.87 -1.89 -27.15
N ASP A 115 7.68 -1.25 -28.31
CA ASP A 115 7.90 0.19 -28.48
C ASP A 115 6.99 1.03 -27.57
N ALA A 116 5.71 0.68 -27.46
CA ALA A 116 4.77 1.39 -26.60
C ALA A 116 5.07 1.12 -25.11
N ALA A 117 5.41 -0.11 -24.75
CA ALA A 117 5.80 -0.50 -23.40
C ALA A 117 7.07 0.26 -22.95
N GLN A 118 8.05 0.38 -23.84
CA GLN A 118 9.28 1.12 -23.62
C GLN A 118 9.00 2.63 -23.46
N ALA A 119 8.15 3.21 -24.30
CA ALA A 119 7.76 4.61 -24.18
C ALA A 119 7.10 4.91 -22.82
N VAL A 120 6.25 4.01 -22.32
CA VAL A 120 5.65 4.15 -20.97
C VAL A 120 6.73 4.10 -19.89
N ALA A 121 7.65 3.16 -19.96
CA ALA A 121 8.74 3.03 -19.00
C ALA A 121 9.64 4.28 -18.97
N GLU A 122 9.92 4.87 -20.13
CA GLU A 122 10.69 6.11 -20.25
C GLU A 122 9.99 7.30 -19.57
N VAL A 123 8.67 7.43 -19.76
CA VAL A 123 7.87 8.45 -19.08
C VAL A 123 7.98 8.28 -17.56
N TYR A 124 7.80 7.07 -17.04
CA TYR A 124 7.91 6.84 -15.59
C TYR A 124 9.33 7.08 -15.07
N ALA A 125 10.36 6.66 -15.79
CA ALA A 125 11.75 6.88 -15.38
C ALA A 125 12.10 8.37 -15.34
N ALA A 126 11.63 9.16 -16.31
CA ALA A 126 11.85 10.59 -16.35
C ALA A 126 11.17 11.30 -15.17
N HIS A 127 9.88 11.04 -14.95
CA HIS A 127 9.13 11.68 -13.87
C HIS A 127 9.56 11.18 -12.48
N GLY A 128 9.94 9.91 -12.36
CA GLY A 128 10.50 9.37 -11.12
C GLY A 128 11.78 10.08 -10.69
N ARG A 129 12.68 10.37 -11.64
CA ARG A 129 13.88 11.19 -11.37
C ARG A 129 13.51 12.61 -10.92
N GLN A 130 12.58 13.25 -11.64
CA GLN A 130 12.15 14.60 -11.29
C GLN A 130 11.55 14.66 -9.87
N VAL A 131 10.64 13.73 -9.53
CA VAL A 131 10.05 13.66 -8.19
C VAL A 131 11.13 13.41 -7.13
N ALA A 132 12.08 12.52 -7.39
CA ALA A 132 13.17 12.26 -6.46
C ALA A 132 14.05 13.50 -6.21
N ASP A 133 14.34 14.28 -7.25
CA ASP A 133 15.13 15.51 -7.15
C ASP A 133 14.36 16.58 -6.35
N GLU A 134 13.08 16.80 -6.64
CA GLU A 134 12.23 17.76 -5.93
C GLU A 134 12.07 17.39 -4.45
N LEU A 135 11.82 16.12 -4.14
CA LEU A 135 11.72 15.64 -2.76
C LEU A 135 13.07 15.75 -2.03
N SER A 136 14.18 15.44 -2.69
CA SER A 136 15.52 15.59 -2.12
C SER A 136 15.81 17.04 -1.77
N GLU A 137 15.39 17.98 -2.62
CA GLU A 137 15.52 19.41 -2.37
C GLU A 137 14.66 19.88 -1.19
N ILE A 138 13.43 19.40 -1.08
CA ILE A 138 12.56 19.66 0.10
C ILE A 138 13.22 19.12 1.37
N VAL A 139 13.74 17.89 1.34
CA VAL A 139 14.43 17.28 2.48
C VAL A 139 15.63 18.14 2.86
N ARG A 140 16.48 18.51 1.89
CA ARG A 140 17.68 19.31 2.13
C ARG A 140 17.39 20.68 2.72
N THR A 141 16.34 21.35 2.24
CA THR A 141 16.07 22.76 2.59
C THR A 141 15.15 22.93 3.80
N LYS A 142 14.17 22.03 3.98
CA LYS A 142 13.14 22.18 5.02
C LYS A 142 13.29 21.17 6.15
N VAL A 143 13.76 19.96 5.86
CA VAL A 143 13.81 18.86 6.83
C VAL A 143 15.18 18.84 7.52
N TRP A 144 16.26 18.86 6.76
CA TRP A 144 17.63 18.70 7.26
C TRP A 144 18.05 19.71 8.35
N PRO A 145 17.68 21.00 8.28
CA PRO A 145 17.99 21.95 9.36
C PRO A 145 17.42 21.55 10.73
N GLN A 146 16.20 21.01 10.76
CA GLN A 146 15.52 20.62 12.00
C GLN A 146 16.19 19.43 12.68
N PHE A 147 16.63 18.45 11.90
CA PHE A 147 17.35 17.27 12.42
C PHE A 147 18.72 17.64 12.97
N ARG A 148 19.42 18.58 12.32
CA ARG A 148 20.70 19.09 12.78
C ARG A 148 20.57 19.84 14.10
N GLU A 149 19.54 20.69 14.25
CA GLU A 149 19.25 21.40 15.49
C GLU A 149 18.85 20.46 16.64
N ALA A 150 18.19 19.36 16.32
CA ALA A 150 17.83 18.32 17.28
C ALA A 150 18.96 17.32 17.61
N GLY A 151 20.13 17.43 16.98
CA GLY A 151 21.30 16.61 17.30
C GLY A 151 21.25 15.15 16.82
N TYR A 152 20.55 14.86 15.72
CA TYR A 152 20.46 13.50 15.18
C TYR A 152 21.79 12.97 14.63
N THR A 153 22.02 11.66 14.81
CA THR A 153 23.14 10.91 14.22
C THR A 153 22.86 10.45 12.79
N ALA A 154 23.90 10.07 12.04
CA ALA A 154 23.78 9.56 10.67
C ALA A 154 22.97 8.26 10.57
N GLU A 155 23.09 7.37 11.56
CA GLU A 155 22.28 6.16 11.71
C GLU A 155 20.79 6.50 11.91
N GLN A 156 20.48 7.44 12.81
CA GLN A 156 19.08 7.85 13.05
C GLN A 156 18.46 8.51 11.83
N LEU A 157 19.24 9.29 11.06
CA LEU A 157 18.77 9.82 9.78
C LEU A 157 18.48 8.70 8.78
N ARG A 158 19.40 7.75 8.59
CA ARG A 158 19.19 6.63 7.67
C ARG A 158 17.92 5.86 8.01
N GLU A 159 17.70 5.60 9.29
CA GLU A 159 16.49 4.93 9.77
C GLU A 159 15.23 5.75 9.49
N PHE A 160 15.27 7.06 9.73
CA PHE A 160 14.16 7.95 9.39
C PHE A 160 13.86 7.95 7.89
N ILE A 161 14.88 8.04 7.03
CA ILE A 161 14.72 7.97 5.57
C ILE A 161 14.11 6.63 5.14
N HIS A 162 14.57 5.51 5.72
CA HIS A 162 13.96 4.20 5.45
C HIS A 162 12.47 4.15 5.81
N ARG A 163 12.09 4.78 6.93
CA ARG A 163 10.69 4.87 7.36
C ARG A 163 9.85 5.83 6.51
N LEU A 164 10.46 6.82 5.88
CA LEU A 164 9.77 7.74 4.96
C LEU A 164 9.43 7.08 3.63
N LYS A 165 10.29 6.20 3.10
CA LYS A 165 10.14 5.61 1.76
C LYS A 165 8.74 5.03 1.49
N PRO A 166 8.13 4.21 2.38
CA PRO A 166 6.79 3.69 2.16
C PRO A 166 5.73 4.79 2.06
N ILE A 167 5.82 5.83 2.89
CA ILE A 167 4.87 6.95 2.89
C ILE A 167 5.00 7.76 1.60
N THR A 168 6.23 8.06 1.15
CA THR A 168 6.44 8.85 -0.06
C THR A 168 6.04 8.08 -1.32
N ILE A 169 6.27 6.77 -1.36
CA ILE A 169 5.80 5.90 -2.45
C ILE A 169 4.27 5.85 -2.46
N ALA A 170 3.63 5.62 -1.31
CA ALA A 170 2.17 5.59 -1.22
C ALA A 170 1.54 6.92 -1.66
N GLY A 171 2.12 8.05 -1.23
CA GLY A 171 1.67 9.37 -1.68
C GLY A 171 1.80 9.57 -3.19
N LEU A 172 2.88 9.08 -3.81
CA LEU A 172 3.05 9.13 -5.27
C LEU A 172 2.00 8.29 -6.00
N VAL A 173 1.72 7.08 -5.52
CA VAL A 173 0.68 6.21 -6.09
C VAL A 173 -0.69 6.87 -5.99
N THR A 174 -1.05 7.40 -4.82
CA THR A 174 -2.34 8.10 -4.63
C THR A 174 -2.47 9.31 -5.55
N ALA A 175 -1.41 10.11 -5.71
CA ALA A 175 -1.44 11.26 -6.61
C ALA A 175 -1.60 10.83 -8.09
N TYR A 176 -0.96 9.73 -8.48
CA TYR A 176 -1.07 9.17 -9.82
C TYR A 176 -2.49 8.61 -10.11
N GLU A 177 -3.05 7.83 -9.19
CA GLU A 177 -4.41 7.31 -9.30
C GLU A 177 -5.43 8.44 -9.45
N GLN A 178 -5.33 9.48 -8.61
CA GLN A 178 -6.19 10.65 -8.71
C GLN A 178 -6.07 11.35 -10.08
N ALA A 179 -4.85 11.51 -10.60
CA ALA A 179 -4.62 12.12 -11.91
C ALA A 179 -5.20 11.28 -13.06
N ILE A 180 -5.17 9.94 -12.96
CA ILE A 180 -5.84 9.06 -13.93
C ILE A 180 -7.35 9.21 -13.85
N ASP A 181 -7.92 9.15 -12.65
CA ASP A 181 -9.37 9.22 -12.45
C ASP A 181 -9.93 10.55 -13.02
N GLU A 182 -9.24 11.66 -12.77
CA GLU A 182 -9.55 12.97 -13.35
C GLU A 182 -9.47 12.96 -14.88
N SER A 183 -8.47 12.27 -15.45
CA SER A 183 -8.32 12.12 -16.90
C SER A 183 -9.45 11.30 -17.51
N GLN A 184 -9.80 10.15 -16.92
CA GLN A 184 -10.89 9.29 -17.38
C GLN A 184 -12.24 9.99 -17.34
N ALA A 185 -12.55 10.69 -16.23
CA ALA A 185 -13.77 11.49 -16.12
C ALA A 185 -13.86 12.58 -17.20
N SER A 186 -12.71 13.15 -17.62
CA SER A 186 -12.65 14.11 -18.72
C SER A 186 -12.92 13.49 -20.09
N TYR A 187 -12.48 12.25 -20.32
CA TYR A 187 -12.76 11.50 -21.55
C TYR A 187 -14.23 11.09 -21.65
N ASP A 188 -14.81 10.58 -20.57
CA ASP A 188 -16.21 10.13 -20.54
C ASP A 188 -17.22 11.29 -20.68
N ALA A 189 -16.82 12.51 -20.28
CA ALA A 189 -17.65 13.71 -20.38
C ALA A 189 -17.70 14.32 -21.80
N LYS A 190 -16.89 13.87 -22.77
CA LYS A 190 -16.94 14.39 -24.15
C LYS A 190 -18.02 13.67 -24.97
N PRO A 191 -19.04 14.37 -25.50
CA PRO A 191 -20.02 13.73 -26.36
C PRO A 191 -19.33 13.23 -27.63
N SER A 192 -19.51 11.94 -27.92
CA SER A 192 -19.05 11.30 -29.15
C SER A 192 -19.58 12.09 -30.36
N ARG A 193 -18.69 12.85 -31.01
CA ARG A 193 -18.99 13.50 -32.28
C ARG A 193 -19.07 12.41 -33.35
N THR A 194 -20.25 11.83 -33.50
CA THR A 194 -20.59 10.97 -34.64
C THR A 194 -20.64 11.83 -35.89
N ARG A 195 -19.92 11.38 -36.92
CA ARG A 195 -19.89 11.95 -38.27
C ARG A 195 -20.89 11.24 -39.17
#